data_AF-A0A1F6VIN3-F1
#
_entry.id   AF-A0A1F6VIN3-F1
#
_cell.length_a   1.000
_cell.length_b   1.000
_cell.length_c   1.000
_cell.angle_alpha   90.00
_cell.angle_beta   90.00
_cell.angle_gamma   90.00
#
_symmetry.space_group_name_H-M   'P 1'
#
loop_
_entity.id
_entity.type
_entity.pdbx_description
1 polymer ?
#
loop_
_entity_poly.entity_id
_entity_poly.type
_entity_poly.pdbx_seq_one_letter_code
_entity_poly.pdbx_strand_id
1 'polypeptide(L)' 'MGLKKFFLKKMIKFKLKGQNIPKEQQDMILNAMLKKPELFKKIGAEIKQKKKEGKSEALAAMEVMRKYQNDIRRAM' A
#
# COMPACT_ATOMS: atom_id res chain seq x y z
N MET A 1 -23.12 -10.11 16.95
CA MET A 1 -21.98 -9.39 16.31
C MET A 1 -22.41 -7.97 15.96
N GLY A 2 -21.93 -6.98 16.72
CA GLY A 2 -22.59 -5.67 16.88
C GLY A 2 -22.48 -4.67 15.73
N LEU A 3 -23.45 -3.77 15.69
CA LEU A 3 -23.61 -2.61 14.80
C LEU A 3 -22.32 -1.80 14.57
N LYS A 4 -21.45 -1.71 15.58
CA LYS A 4 -20.12 -1.07 15.47
C LYS A 4 -19.26 -1.67 14.35
N LYS A 5 -19.31 -2.99 14.15
CA LYS A 5 -18.56 -3.69 13.10
C LYS A 5 -19.09 -3.35 11.69
N PHE A 6 -20.39 -3.08 11.57
CA PHE A 6 -21.02 -2.67 10.32
C PHE A 6 -20.63 -1.24 9.93
N PHE A 7 -20.70 -0.30 10.88
CA PHE A 7 -20.30 1.10 10.66
C PHE A 7 -18.81 1.22 10.31
N LEU A 8 -17.94 0.50 11.02
CA LEU A 8 -16.49 0.53 10.75
C LEU A 8 -16.17 -0.02 9.34
N LYS A 9 -16.82 -1.12 8.93
CA LYS A 9 -16.65 -1.70 7.59
C LYS A 9 -17.17 -0.76 6.49
N LYS A 10 -18.24 0.00 6.76
CA LYS A 10 -18.80 1.00 5.83
C LYS A 10 -17.87 2.21 5.68
N MET A 11 -17.30 2.70 6.78
CA MET A 11 -16.37 3.83 6.80
C MET A 11 -15.06 3.50 6.08
N ILE A 12 -14.52 2.30 6.31
CA ILE A 12 -13.35 1.79 5.57
C ILE A 12 -13.68 1.68 4.07
N LYS A 13 -14.82 1.08 3.68
CA LYS A 13 -15.28 1.06 2.28
C LYS A 13 -15.37 2.46 1.67
N PHE A 14 -15.84 3.45 2.42
CA PHE A 14 -16.00 4.82 1.94
C PHE A 14 -14.65 5.52 1.74
N LYS A 15 -13.72 5.33 2.68
CA LYS A 15 -12.35 5.86 2.60
C LYS A 15 -11.54 5.21 1.47
N LEU A 16 -11.76 3.91 1.25
CA LEU A 16 -11.16 3.16 0.13
C LEU A 16 -11.76 3.54 -1.23
N LYS A 17 -13.07 3.80 -1.31
CA LYS A 17 -13.69 4.43 -2.47
C LYS A 17 -13.09 5.83 -2.73
N GLY A 18 -12.79 6.58 -1.67
CA GLY A 18 -12.17 7.90 -1.76
C GLY A 18 -10.74 7.91 -2.30
N GLN A 19 -10.03 6.77 -2.28
CA GLN A 19 -8.71 6.61 -2.91
C GLN A 19 -8.77 5.85 -4.24
N ASN A 20 -9.96 5.43 -4.70
CA ASN A 20 -10.16 4.68 -5.95
C ASN A 20 -9.22 3.46 -6.11
N ILE A 21 -8.77 2.85 -5.00
CA ILE A 21 -7.96 1.63 -5.05
C ILE A 21 -8.92 0.45 -4.97
N PRO A 22 -9.20 -0.27 -6.08
CA PRO A 22 -10.06 -1.44 -6.09
C PRO A 22 -9.58 -2.50 -5.10
N LYS A 23 -10.52 -3.24 -4.51
CA LYS A 23 -10.22 -4.28 -3.53
C LYS A 23 -9.24 -5.34 -4.05
N GLU A 24 -9.37 -5.72 -5.31
CA GLU A 24 -8.44 -6.63 -5.97
C GLU A 24 -6.99 -6.12 -5.90
N GLN A 25 -6.75 -4.81 -6.02
CA GLN A 25 -5.40 -4.25 -5.85
C GLN A 25 -4.91 -4.35 -4.40
N GLN A 26 -5.79 -4.24 -3.41
CA GLN A 26 -5.41 -4.43 -2.00
C GLN A 26 -5.00 -5.86 -1.72
N ASP A 27 -5.78 -6.83 -2.20
CA ASP A 27 -5.47 -8.25 -2.08
C ASP A 27 -4.20 -8.61 -2.86
N MET A 28 -3.96 -7.98 -4.01
CA MET A 28 -2.72 -8.16 -4.79
C MET A 28 -1.49 -7.60 -4.07
N ILE A 29 -1.59 -6.41 -3.45
CA ILE A 29 -0.53 -5.82 -2.63
C ILE A 29 -0.24 -6.67 -1.39
N LEU A 30 -1.28 -7.17 -0.73
CA LEU A 30 -1.16 -8.08 0.42
C LEU A 30 -0.46 -9.39 0.03
N ASN A 31 -0.87 -10.02 -1.06
CA ASN A 31 -0.24 -11.27 -1.52
C ASN A 31 1.22 -11.06 -1.96
N ALA A 32 1.53 -9.93 -2.60
CA ALA A 32 2.91 -9.59 -2.93
C ALA A 32 3.75 -9.36 -1.66
N MET A 33 3.16 -8.75 -0.63
CA MET A 33 3.80 -8.57 0.69
C MET A 33 4.05 -9.91 1.39
N LEU A 34 3.16 -10.89 1.24
CA LEU A 34 3.35 -12.24 1.77
C LEU A 34 4.43 -13.03 1.01
N LYS A 35 4.51 -12.92 -0.32
CA LYS A 35 5.53 -13.60 -1.15
C LYS A 35 6.94 -13.04 -0.96
N LYS A 36 7.08 -11.72 -0.78
CA LYS A 36 8.38 -11.02 -0.67
C LYS A 36 8.37 -9.98 0.46
N PRO A 37 8.22 -10.40 1.73
CA PRO A 37 8.11 -9.47 2.85
C PRO A 37 9.32 -8.54 2.99
N GLU A 38 10.52 -9.00 2.67
CA GLU A 38 11.75 -8.20 2.73
C GLU A 38 11.75 -7.04 1.72
N LEU A 39 11.23 -7.27 0.51
CA LEU A 39 11.12 -6.25 -0.52
C LEU A 39 10.18 -5.12 -0.06
N PHE A 40 9.02 -5.48 0.48
CA PHE A 40 8.05 -4.52 0.98
C PHE A 40 8.54 -3.79 2.24
N LYS A 41 9.34 -4.46 3.08
CA LYS A 41 10.00 -3.82 4.24
C LYS A 41 10.99 -2.75 3.79
N LYS A 42 11.79 -3.02 2.74
CA LYS A 42 12.70 -2.03 2.13
C LYS A 42 11.93 -0.88 1.47
N ILE A 43 10.89 -1.18 0.69
CA ILE A 43 9.99 -0.18 0.09
C ILE A 43 9.41 0.75 1.16
N GLY A 44 8.84 0.18 2.23
CA GLY A 44 8.26 0.97 3.32
C GLY A 44 9.29 1.84 4.06
N ALA A 45 10.51 1.34 4.26
CA ALA A 45 11.60 2.10 4.85
C ALA A 45 12.03 3.28 3.96
N GLU A 46 12.21 3.06 2.66
CA GLU A 46 12.56 4.13 1.72
C GLU A 46 11.45 5.17 1.58
N ILE A 47 10.18 4.76 1.53
CA ILE A 47 9.05 5.72 1.48
C ILE A 47 9.06 6.58 2.75
N LYS A 48 9.27 5.98 3.93
CA LYS A 48 9.38 6.74 5.18
C LYS A 48 10.59 7.68 5.18
N GLN A 49 11.73 7.26 4.63
CA GLN A 49 12.91 8.10 4.51
C GLN A 49 12.64 9.30 3.57
N LYS A 50 12.06 9.06 2.39
CA LYS A 50 11.68 10.12 1.45
C LYS A 50 10.64 11.09 2.00
N LYS A 51 9.68 10.60 2.79
CA LYS A 51 8.77 11.47 3.54
C LYS A 51 9.51 12.36 4.54
N LYS A 52 10.50 11.83 5.26
CA LYS A 52 11.33 12.61 6.18
C LYS A 52 12.17 13.66 5.45
N GLU A 53 12.57 13.39 4.21
CA GLU A 53 13.23 14.35 3.31
C GLU A 53 12.27 15.45 2.79
N GLY A 54 11.00 15.43 3.19
CA GLY A 54 10.02 16.45 2.82
C GLY A 54 9.21 16.12 1.56
N LYS A 55 9.38 14.93 0.96
CA LYS A 55 8.58 14.52 -0.21
C LYS A 55 7.18 14.10 0.20
N SER A 56 6.20 14.46 -0.62
CA SER A 56 4.81 14.01 -0.43
C SER A 56 4.71 12.49 -0.51
N GLU A 57 3.81 11.92 0.28
CA GLU A 57 3.56 10.48 0.36
C GLU A 57 3.38 9.80 -1.00
N ALA A 58 2.61 10.44 -1.90
CA ALA A 58 2.38 9.95 -3.24
C ALA A 58 3.65 9.93 -4.10
N LEU A 59 4.47 10.99 -4.04
CA LEU A 59 5.73 11.09 -4.79
C LEU A 59 6.77 10.08 -4.28
N ALA A 60 6.93 10.00 -2.96
CA ALA A 60 7.80 9.02 -2.33
C ALA A 60 7.41 7.59 -2.71
N ALA A 61 6.11 7.27 -2.65
CA ALA A 61 5.59 5.96 -3.04
C ALA A 61 5.84 5.67 -4.54
N MET A 62 5.57 6.62 -5.43
CA MET A 62 5.83 6.46 -6.87
C MET A 62 7.31 6.23 -7.18
N GLU A 63 8.21 7.02 -6.59
CA GLU A 63 9.64 6.85 -6.84
C GLU A 63 10.15 5.50 -6.34
N VAL A 64 9.73 5.08 -5.15
CA VAL A 64 10.18 3.80 -4.57
C VAL A 64 9.57 2.63 -5.32
N MET A 65 8.27 2.69 -5.68
CA MET A 65 7.67 1.68 -6.54
C MET A 65 8.32 1.60 -7.92
N ARG A 66 8.72 2.73 -8.53
CA ARG A 66 9.52 2.72 -9.77
C ARG A 66 10.89 2.07 -9.56
N LYS A 67 11.58 2.41 -8.49
CA LYS A 67 12.90 1.84 -8.15
C LYS A 67 12.83 0.32 -7.99
N TYR A 68 11.80 -0.16 -7.31
CA TYR A 68 11.56 -1.59 -7.09
C TYR A 68 10.60 -2.21 -8.11
N GLN A 69 10.30 -1.54 -9.23
CA GLN A 69 9.27 -2.00 -10.17
C GLN A 69 9.60 -3.38 -10.73
N ASN A 70 10.88 -3.62 -11.03
CA ASN A 70 11.34 -4.92 -11.53
C ASN A 70 11.24 -6.02 -10.46
N ASP A 71 11.55 -5.71 -9.21
CA ASP A 71 11.44 -6.64 -8.10
C ASP A 71 9.98 -6.94 -7.76
N ILE A 72 9.13 -5.91 -7.75
CA ILE A 72 7.68 -6.04 -7.57
C ILE A 72 7.09 -6.90 -8.70
N ARG A 73 7.49 -6.66 -9.94
CA ARG A 73 7.05 -7.45 -11.11
C ARG A 73 7.50 -8.90 -11.04
N ARG A 74 8.66 -9.18 -10.46
CA ARG A 74 9.12 -10.56 -10.17
C ARG A 74 8.41 -11.19 -8.97
N ALA A 75 7.85 -10.37 -8.07
CA ALA A 75 7.19 -10.82 -6.85
C ALA A 75 5.68 -11.07 -7.03
N MET A 76 5.04 -10.38 -7.98
CA MET A 76 3.66 -10.66 -8.40
C MET A 76 3.59 -12.01 -9.11
#